data_AF-A0A3P6U4Y6-F1
#
_entry.id   AF-A0A3P6U4Y6-F1
#
_cell.length_a   1.000
_cell.length_b   1.000
_cell.length_c   1.000
_cell.angle_alpha   90.00
_cell.angle_beta   90.00
_cell.angle_gamma   90.00
#
_symmetry.space_group_name_H-M   'P 1'
#
loop_
_entity.id
_entity.type
_entity.pdbx_description
1 polymer ?
#
loop_
_entity_poly.entity_id
_entity_poly.type
_entity_poly.pdbx_seq_one_letter_code
_entity_poly.pdbx_strand_id
1 'polypeptide(L)'
;MVKYLFLINREVGQGPEIAAAAMDCRRIIKCSTIAILFVLLMLSYHFVEISIRPLNFGFKINLSHRRERQLKLHSYVVDSGHTEVKRLNLLNLENISWPEREFLPIPMGAPGSRQLPLEAKFSRGQMHTLWKLFRTFMNAMEELGFSDRWMIYGGTLLGSFRHHDIIPWDDDLDILVDVSARPMLRERMRRLKPNILIHEGGQRDKIYAKLIEPSNSSEDIYGSRKLSVYSWGWPFLDVSYFSSNATHIEELAWSYGRSYSYAKSDVFPLLLRPFYKYWVPTPRNTFAVLLQTYPGNDLCSASGYSHIFENGTSSRTVPCKELASRYAFVEHASLEDNVQDKNGRQDDLDWARERLVQGGKVIHELRMVAPRRESNVDTYRLQAKPKTGAPFQV
;
A
#
# COMPACT_ATOMS: atom_id res chain seq x y z
N MET A 1 -7.36 17.72 76.29
CA MET A 1 -7.07 16.32 76.68
C MET A 1 -5.63 16.03 76.26
N VAL A 2 -4.68 16.47 77.10
CA VAL A 2 -3.77 15.63 77.93
C VAL A 2 -2.57 15.12 77.09
N LYS A 3 -1.44 15.84 77.13
CA LYS A 3 -0.17 15.61 77.90
C LYS A 3 0.71 14.51 77.27
N TYR A 4 2.03 14.60 77.12
CA TYR A 4 3.16 14.97 78.01
C TYR A 4 4.35 15.36 77.09
N LEU A 5 5.25 16.34 77.28
CA LEU A 5 6.06 16.92 78.39
C LEU A 5 7.13 16.00 79.01
N PHE A 6 8.41 16.37 78.85
CA PHE A 6 9.55 16.42 79.84
C PHE A 6 10.84 16.66 79.01
N LEU A 7 11.59 17.78 79.05
CA LEU A 7 12.34 18.52 80.08
C LEU A 7 13.43 17.74 80.83
N ILE A 8 14.64 18.33 80.83
CA ILE A 8 15.68 18.50 81.89
C ILE A 8 17.07 18.60 81.18
N ASN A 9 17.69 19.80 81.08
CA ASN A 9 18.68 20.43 81.98
C ASN A 9 19.98 19.62 82.22
N ARG A 10 21.16 20.14 82.52
CA ARG A 10 21.91 21.42 82.42
C ARG A 10 23.18 21.17 83.28
N GLU A 11 24.39 21.54 82.84
CA GLU A 11 25.60 21.84 83.67
C GLU A 11 26.75 22.13 82.67
N VAL A 12 27.39 23.30 82.54
CA VAL A 12 28.09 24.26 83.43
C VAL A 12 29.45 23.77 83.95
N GLY A 13 30.52 24.49 83.57
CA GLY A 13 31.87 24.44 84.16
C GLY A 13 32.96 24.78 83.13
N GLN A 14 33.30 26.06 82.93
CA GLN A 14 34.45 26.80 83.52
C GLN A 14 35.63 26.95 82.53
N GLY A 15 36.04 28.20 82.27
CA GLY A 15 37.25 28.58 81.50
C GLY A 15 38.56 28.38 82.32
N PRO A 16 39.75 28.83 81.87
CA PRO A 16 39.97 30.24 81.48
C PRO A 16 41.05 30.54 80.39
N GLU A 17 41.01 31.79 79.89
CA GLU A 17 42.08 32.77 79.57
C GLU A 17 43.31 32.54 78.64
N ILE A 18 43.46 33.57 77.77
CA ILE A 18 44.66 34.29 77.27
C ILE A 18 45.59 33.60 76.25
N ALA A 19 45.63 34.14 75.02
CA ALA A 19 46.79 34.87 74.46
C ALA A 19 46.62 35.12 72.95
N ALA A 20 46.85 36.36 72.53
CA ALA A 20 46.92 36.77 71.14
C ALA A 20 48.15 36.16 70.43
N ALA A 21 47.97 35.71 69.19
CA ALA A 21 49.08 35.49 68.27
C ALA A 21 48.67 35.91 66.86
N ALA A 22 49.37 36.93 66.35
CA ALA A 22 49.25 37.46 65.02
C ALA A 22 49.35 36.34 63.97
N MET A 23 48.30 36.18 63.17
CA MET A 23 48.29 35.24 62.04
C MET A 23 49.07 35.81 60.86
N ASP A 24 50.17 35.13 60.58
CA ASP A 24 51.06 35.26 59.44
C ASP A 24 50.30 35.34 58.09
N CYS A 25 50.38 36.51 57.45
CA CYS A 25 49.74 36.87 56.18
C CYS A 25 50.14 35.94 55.01
N ARG A 26 51.18 35.10 55.15
CA ARG A 26 51.58 34.08 54.16
C ARG A 26 50.72 32.82 54.15
N ARG A 27 50.01 32.48 55.24
CA ARG A 27 49.14 31.28 55.31
C ARG A 27 47.76 31.49 54.69
N ILE A 28 47.22 32.71 54.78
CA ILE A 28 45.91 33.07 54.20
C ILE A 28 45.97 33.06 52.68
N ILE A 29 47.06 33.58 52.08
CA ILE A 29 47.23 33.59 50.61
C ILE A 29 47.31 32.17 50.05
N LYS A 30 48.00 31.24 50.74
CA LYS A 30 48.12 29.82 50.34
C LYS A 30 46.80 29.05 50.46
N CYS A 31 45.99 29.30 51.49
CA CYS A 31 44.68 28.65 51.63
C CYS A 31 43.69 29.13 50.56
N SER A 32 43.72 30.43 50.22
CA SER A 32 42.89 30.99 49.15
C SER A 32 43.26 30.44 47.77
N THR A 33 44.56 30.20 47.51
CA THR A 33 44.98 29.63 46.21
C THR A 33 44.53 28.17 46.08
N ILE A 34 44.58 27.39 47.16
CA ILE A 34 44.13 25.99 47.17
C ILE A 34 42.61 25.90 47.01
N ALA A 35 41.84 26.79 47.66
CA ALA A 35 40.40 26.84 47.52
C ALA A 35 39.96 27.20 46.09
N ILE A 36 40.64 28.17 45.46
CA ILE A 36 40.40 28.53 44.05
C ILE A 36 40.75 27.36 43.12
N LEU A 37 41.85 26.64 43.39
CA LEU A 37 42.23 25.46 42.61
C LEU A 37 41.18 24.35 42.73
N PHE A 38 40.63 24.13 43.93
CA PHE A 38 39.57 23.15 44.16
C PHE A 38 38.26 23.53 43.46
N VAL A 39 37.88 24.81 43.49
CA VAL A 39 36.69 25.30 42.77
C VAL A 39 36.88 25.17 41.26
N LEU A 40 38.07 25.50 40.74
CA LEU A 40 38.40 25.31 39.32
C LEU A 40 38.43 23.83 38.91
N LEU A 41 38.88 22.93 39.80
CA LEU A 41 38.85 21.47 39.58
C LEU A 41 37.42 20.91 39.62
N MET A 42 36.56 21.41 40.51
CA MET A 42 35.16 20.99 40.57
C MET A 42 34.36 21.55 39.38
N LEU A 43 34.65 22.79 38.95
CA LEU A 43 34.07 23.37 37.75
C LEU A 43 34.57 22.66 36.49
N SER A 44 35.85 22.30 36.40
CA SER A 44 36.38 21.52 35.27
C SER A 44 35.85 20.10 35.27
N TYR A 45 35.68 19.47 36.43
CA TYR A 45 35.03 18.15 36.56
C TYR A 45 33.57 18.21 36.11
N HIS A 46 32.80 19.22 36.52
CA HIS A 46 31.43 19.40 36.03
C HIS A 46 31.35 19.77 34.55
N PHE A 47 32.29 20.55 34.03
CA PHE A 47 32.35 20.84 32.58
C PHE A 47 32.68 19.58 31.78
N VAL A 48 33.60 18.77 32.28
CA VAL A 48 33.95 17.46 31.71
C VAL A 48 32.77 16.49 31.84
N GLU A 49 32.02 16.48 32.93
CA GLU A 49 30.82 15.65 33.12
C GLU A 49 29.65 16.09 32.19
N ILE A 50 29.49 17.40 31.95
CA ILE A 50 28.56 17.95 30.96
C ILE A 50 29.01 17.61 29.52
N SER A 51 30.31 17.62 29.24
CA SER A 51 30.88 17.23 27.93
C SER A 51 30.94 15.71 27.71
N ILE A 52 30.97 14.90 28.76
CA ILE A 52 31.01 13.43 28.70
C ILE A 52 29.61 12.81 28.78
N ARG A 53 28.55 13.57 29.12
CA ARG A 53 27.19 13.13 28.77
C ARG A 53 27.11 13.06 27.25
N PRO A 54 27.00 11.86 26.64
CA PRO A 54 26.84 11.78 25.21
C PRO A 54 25.55 12.51 24.88
N LEU A 55 25.51 13.13 23.70
CA LEU A 55 24.32 13.62 23.01
C LEU A 55 23.32 12.46 22.74
N ASN A 56 22.89 11.73 23.76
CA ASN A 56 21.94 10.61 23.69
C ASN A 56 20.52 11.07 23.39
N PHE A 57 20.29 12.39 23.34
CA PHE A 57 19.02 12.97 22.92
C PHE A 57 18.79 12.75 21.41
N GLY A 58 19.82 12.95 20.59
CA GLY A 58 19.75 12.71 19.14
C GLY A 58 19.50 11.24 18.81
N PHE A 59 20.18 10.31 19.51
CA PHE A 59 20.02 8.88 19.28
C PHE A 59 18.65 8.35 19.73
N LYS A 60 18.14 8.79 20.90
CA LYS A 60 16.80 8.40 21.37
C LYS A 60 15.68 8.97 20.50
N ILE A 61 15.79 10.21 20.04
CA ILE A 61 14.81 10.82 19.12
C ILE A 61 14.83 10.08 17.78
N ASN A 62 16.01 9.81 17.23
CA ASN A 62 16.14 9.13 15.93
C ASN A 62 15.65 7.67 15.99
N LEU A 63 15.88 6.98 17.13
CA LEU A 63 15.33 5.64 17.37
C LEU A 63 13.80 5.65 17.56
N SER A 64 13.26 6.64 18.30
CA SER A 64 11.81 6.82 18.47
C SER A 64 11.13 7.13 17.15
N HIS A 65 11.68 8.05 16.37
CA HIS A 65 11.16 8.42 15.05
C HIS A 65 11.25 7.23 14.06
N ARG A 66 12.33 6.46 14.08
CA ARG A 66 12.47 5.24 13.27
C ARG A 66 11.45 4.18 13.66
N ARG A 67 11.19 4.01 14.95
CA ARG A 67 10.17 3.08 15.48
C ARG A 67 8.76 3.52 15.10
N GLU A 68 8.44 4.80 15.21
CA GLU A 68 7.15 5.35 14.81
C GLU A 68 6.95 5.25 13.29
N ARG A 69 8.00 5.51 12.49
CA ARG A 69 7.99 5.29 11.04
C ARG A 69 7.73 3.82 10.71
N GLN A 70 8.41 2.88 11.37
CA GLN A 70 8.17 1.46 11.16
C GLN A 70 6.75 1.05 11.55
N LEU A 71 6.21 1.52 12.67
CA LEU A 71 4.83 1.22 13.09
C LEU A 71 3.81 1.72 12.06
N LYS A 72 4.03 2.90 11.46
CA LYS A 72 3.18 3.42 10.38
C LYS A 72 3.35 2.68 9.04
N LEU A 73 4.50 2.06 8.77
CA LEU A 73 4.65 1.19 7.59
C LEU A 73 3.85 -0.12 7.75
N HIS A 74 3.79 -0.68 8.97
CA HIS A 74 3.08 -1.93 9.25
C HIS A 74 1.56 -1.82 9.09
N SER A 75 0.98 -0.61 9.08
CA SER A 75 -0.46 -0.43 8.82
C SER A 75 -0.84 -0.72 7.37
N TYR A 76 0.12 -0.68 6.44
CA TYR A 76 -0.09 -1.01 5.03
C TYR A 76 0.22 -2.47 4.70
N VAL A 77 0.86 -3.20 5.61
CA VAL A 77 1.14 -4.63 5.43
C VAL A 77 -0.14 -5.42 5.69
N VAL A 78 -0.49 -6.30 4.75
CA VAL A 78 -1.64 -7.22 4.90
C VAL A 78 -1.26 -8.34 5.86
N ASP A 79 -2.16 -8.67 6.78
CA ASP A 79 -2.03 -9.83 7.66
C ASP A 79 -3.35 -10.61 7.78
N SER A 80 -3.24 -11.89 8.13
CA SER A 80 -4.39 -12.74 8.44
C SER A 80 -5.05 -12.27 9.74
N GLY A 81 -6.27 -11.75 9.64
CA GLY A 81 -7.16 -11.49 10.78
C GLY A 81 -7.21 -10.06 11.35
N HIS A 82 -6.34 -9.13 10.94
CA HIS A 82 -6.42 -7.72 11.38
C HIS A 82 -6.56 -6.73 10.22
N THR A 83 -6.78 -7.24 9.00
CA THR A 83 -6.84 -6.41 7.79
C THR A 83 -8.03 -5.43 7.84
N GLU A 84 -9.21 -5.83 8.31
CA GLU A 84 -10.35 -4.91 8.49
C GLU A 84 -10.01 -3.73 9.42
N VAL A 85 -9.47 -4.02 10.62
CA VAL A 85 -9.07 -2.98 11.59
C VAL A 85 -8.00 -2.07 11.01
N LYS A 86 -7.04 -2.61 10.25
CA LYS A 86 -6.04 -1.80 9.55
C LYS A 86 -6.67 -0.87 8.52
N ARG A 87 -7.59 -1.37 7.69
CA ARG A 87 -8.29 -0.57 6.67
C ARG A 87 -9.06 0.60 7.30
N LEU A 88 -9.67 0.40 8.47
CA LEU A 88 -10.35 1.48 9.21
C LEU A 88 -9.41 2.58 9.71
N ASN A 89 -8.13 2.27 9.91
CA ASN A 89 -7.10 3.23 10.30
C ASN A 89 -6.41 3.90 9.09
N LEU A 90 -6.70 3.46 7.86
CA LEU A 90 -6.25 4.12 6.65
C LEU A 90 -7.23 5.22 6.23
N LEU A 91 -6.77 6.09 5.32
CA LEU A 91 -7.62 7.11 4.73
C LEU A 91 -8.87 6.47 4.11
N ASN A 92 -10.06 6.99 4.46
CA ASN A 92 -11.29 6.53 3.83
C ASN A 92 -11.34 7.00 2.36
N LEU A 93 -11.16 6.05 1.44
CA LEU A 93 -11.16 6.31 -0.01
C LEU A 93 -12.53 6.72 -0.55
N GLU A 94 -13.62 6.55 0.21
CA GLU A 94 -14.93 7.10 -0.17
C GLU A 94 -15.01 8.63 -0.02
N ASN A 95 -14.15 9.21 0.84
CA ASN A 95 -14.17 10.62 1.21
C ASN A 95 -13.19 11.49 0.41
N ILE A 96 -12.55 10.92 -0.62
CA ILE A 96 -11.65 11.66 -1.51
C ILE A 96 -12.28 11.87 -2.89
N SER A 97 -11.74 12.82 -3.64
CA SER A 97 -12.13 13.07 -5.03
C SER A 97 -11.74 11.90 -5.93
N TRP A 98 -12.63 11.54 -6.86
CA TRP A 98 -12.39 10.55 -7.92
C TRP A 98 -12.74 11.14 -9.28
N PRO A 99 -12.07 10.72 -10.37
CA PRO A 99 -12.47 11.13 -11.71
C PRO A 99 -13.90 10.69 -12.00
N GLU A 100 -14.62 11.49 -12.80
CA GLU A 100 -15.89 11.05 -13.34
C GLU A 100 -15.66 9.85 -14.27
N ARG A 101 -16.40 8.78 -14.03
CA ARG A 101 -16.28 7.55 -14.81
C ARG A 101 -17.21 7.60 -16.02
N GLU A 102 -16.66 7.27 -17.18
CA GLU A 102 -17.42 7.02 -18.39
C GLU A 102 -18.14 5.67 -18.31
N PHE A 103 -19.38 5.62 -18.77
CA PHE A 103 -20.20 4.41 -18.83
C PHE A 103 -20.82 4.27 -20.21
N LEU A 104 -21.09 3.03 -20.60
CA LEU A 104 -21.93 2.77 -21.75
C LEU A 104 -23.37 3.25 -21.49
N PRO A 105 -24.03 3.86 -22.48
CA PRO A 105 -25.41 4.33 -22.35
C PRO A 105 -26.42 3.18 -22.28
N ILE A 106 -26.05 2.00 -22.78
CA ILE A 106 -26.85 0.77 -22.74
C ILE A 106 -25.98 -0.38 -22.24
N PRO A 107 -26.53 -1.34 -21.48
CA PRO A 107 -25.76 -2.48 -20.98
C PRO A 107 -25.29 -3.36 -22.13
N MET A 108 -24.05 -3.85 -22.04
CA MET A 108 -23.54 -4.85 -22.97
C MET A 108 -24.44 -6.10 -22.97
N GLY A 109 -24.78 -6.58 -24.17
CA GLY A 109 -25.77 -7.63 -24.39
C GLY A 109 -27.13 -7.11 -24.85
N ALA A 110 -27.48 -5.85 -24.57
CA ALA A 110 -28.70 -5.25 -25.12
C ALA A 110 -28.59 -5.01 -26.64
N PRO A 111 -29.71 -5.02 -27.39
CA PRO A 111 -29.73 -4.69 -28.81
C PRO A 111 -29.04 -3.35 -29.09
N GLY A 112 -28.11 -3.35 -30.04
CA GLY A 112 -27.36 -2.16 -30.42
C GLY A 112 -26.12 -1.85 -29.56
N SER A 113 -25.88 -2.60 -28.47
CA SER A 113 -24.65 -2.48 -27.69
C SER A 113 -23.44 -2.92 -28.53
N ARG A 114 -22.31 -2.21 -28.37
CA ARG A 114 -21.07 -2.46 -29.10
C ARG A 114 -19.88 -2.27 -28.18
N GLN A 115 -18.91 -3.16 -28.30
CA GLN A 115 -17.63 -3.02 -27.62
C GLN A 115 -16.65 -2.29 -28.56
N LEU A 116 -16.11 -1.15 -28.11
CA LEU A 116 -15.10 -0.39 -28.86
C LEU A 116 -13.78 -0.34 -28.08
N PRO A 117 -12.62 -0.38 -28.76
CA PRO A 117 -11.34 -0.38 -28.08
C PRO A 117 -11.03 0.99 -27.46
N LEU A 118 -10.40 0.99 -26.27
CA LEU A 118 -10.08 2.19 -25.48
C LEU A 118 -11.31 3.01 -25.02
N GLU A 119 -12.50 2.41 -25.05
CA GLU A 119 -13.75 2.98 -24.52
C GLU A 119 -14.26 2.19 -23.32
N ALA A 120 -15.16 2.81 -22.56
CA ALA A 120 -15.83 2.19 -21.42
C ALA A 120 -16.52 0.87 -21.82
N LYS A 121 -16.42 -0.13 -20.95
CA LYS A 121 -16.94 -1.49 -21.20
C LYS A 121 -18.22 -1.82 -20.47
N PHE A 122 -18.57 -1.00 -19.48
CA PHE A 122 -19.68 -1.26 -18.57
C PHE A 122 -20.71 -0.13 -18.63
N SER A 123 -21.99 -0.48 -18.61
CA SER A 123 -23.02 0.43 -18.13
C SER A 123 -22.92 0.63 -16.60
N ARG A 124 -23.74 1.53 -16.05
CA ARG A 124 -23.74 1.80 -14.60
C ARG A 124 -24.15 0.57 -13.80
N GLY A 125 -25.20 -0.14 -14.20
CA GLY A 125 -25.67 -1.36 -13.55
C GLY A 125 -24.70 -2.52 -13.65
N GLN A 126 -23.98 -2.64 -14.78
CA GLN A 126 -22.94 -3.67 -14.96
C GLN A 126 -21.72 -3.40 -14.08
N MET A 127 -21.23 -2.15 -14.04
CA MET A 127 -20.15 -1.76 -13.12
C MET A 127 -20.57 -1.94 -11.64
N HIS A 128 -21.81 -1.59 -11.30
CA HIS A 128 -22.34 -1.84 -9.95
C HIS A 128 -22.34 -3.34 -9.60
N THR A 129 -22.73 -4.19 -10.55
CA THR A 129 -22.69 -5.65 -10.40
C THR A 129 -21.26 -6.14 -10.17
N LEU A 130 -20.29 -5.69 -10.97
CA LEU A 130 -18.88 -6.04 -10.83
C LEU A 130 -18.33 -5.67 -9.45
N TRP A 131 -18.55 -4.43 -8.99
CA TRP A 131 -18.09 -4.02 -7.66
C TRP A 131 -18.76 -4.76 -6.52
N LYS A 132 -20.04 -5.13 -6.67
CA LYS A 132 -20.73 -5.96 -5.68
C LYS A 132 -20.16 -7.38 -5.65
N LEU A 133 -19.78 -7.96 -6.78
CA LEU A 133 -19.05 -9.23 -6.84
C LEU A 133 -17.70 -9.10 -6.13
N PHE A 134 -16.91 -8.07 -6.47
CA PHE A 134 -15.59 -7.85 -5.88
C PHE A 134 -15.65 -7.70 -4.35
N ARG A 135 -16.59 -6.88 -3.85
CA ARG A 135 -16.82 -6.74 -2.40
C ARG A 135 -17.24 -8.05 -1.75
N THR A 136 -18.09 -8.83 -2.40
CA THR A 136 -18.53 -10.13 -1.89
C THR A 136 -17.34 -11.10 -1.78
N PHE A 137 -16.46 -11.12 -2.77
CA PHE A 137 -15.22 -11.89 -2.73
C PHE A 137 -14.30 -11.43 -1.60
N MET A 138 -14.06 -10.13 -1.46
CA MET A 138 -13.22 -9.58 -0.38
C MET A 138 -13.74 -9.97 1.00
N ASN A 139 -15.05 -9.82 1.24
CA ASN A 139 -15.67 -10.20 2.50
C ASN A 139 -15.51 -11.70 2.78
N ALA A 140 -15.68 -12.54 1.76
CA ALA A 140 -15.47 -13.98 1.91
C ALA A 140 -14.03 -14.33 2.28
N MET A 141 -13.03 -13.67 1.67
CA MET A 141 -11.63 -13.90 2.04
C MET A 141 -11.31 -13.42 3.45
N GLU A 142 -11.89 -12.30 3.88
CA GLU A 142 -11.75 -11.80 5.26
C GLU A 142 -12.38 -12.76 6.27
N GLU A 143 -13.63 -13.18 6.05
CA GLU A 143 -14.36 -14.13 6.90
C GLU A 143 -13.65 -15.48 7.03
N LEU A 144 -12.96 -15.92 5.97
CA LEU A 144 -12.17 -17.14 5.96
C LEU A 144 -10.79 -16.98 6.62
N GLY A 145 -10.39 -15.75 7.00
CA GLY A 145 -9.07 -15.46 7.54
C GLY A 145 -7.95 -15.54 6.50
N PHE A 146 -8.27 -15.31 5.22
CA PHE A 146 -7.39 -15.47 4.07
C PHE A 146 -6.99 -14.15 3.41
N SER A 147 -7.08 -13.02 4.11
CA SER A 147 -6.75 -11.69 3.56
C SER A 147 -5.31 -11.59 3.02
N ASP A 148 -4.38 -12.39 3.55
CA ASP A 148 -2.97 -12.51 3.11
C ASP A 148 -2.73 -13.60 2.04
N ARG A 149 -3.78 -14.28 1.58
CA ARG A 149 -3.71 -15.39 0.60
C ARG A 149 -4.32 -15.07 -0.76
N TRP A 150 -4.57 -13.80 -1.03
CA TRP A 150 -4.97 -13.35 -2.35
C TRP A 150 -4.43 -11.96 -2.64
N MET A 151 -4.35 -11.61 -3.92
CA MET A 151 -4.00 -10.27 -4.38
C MET A 151 -4.76 -9.97 -5.66
N ILE A 152 -4.99 -8.68 -5.94
CA ILE A 152 -5.38 -8.29 -7.30
C ILE A 152 -4.23 -8.58 -8.27
N TYR A 153 -4.57 -8.96 -9.50
CA TYR A 153 -3.60 -9.50 -10.47
C TYR A 153 -3.86 -8.95 -11.87
N GLY A 154 -2.99 -9.26 -12.85
CA GLY A 154 -3.22 -8.95 -14.26
C GLY A 154 -3.62 -7.48 -14.53
N GLY A 155 -4.69 -7.30 -15.31
CA GLY A 155 -5.20 -5.98 -15.70
C GLY A 155 -5.69 -5.17 -14.51
N THR A 156 -6.22 -5.86 -13.49
CA THR A 156 -6.68 -5.25 -12.23
C THR A 156 -5.52 -4.67 -11.42
N LEU A 157 -4.40 -5.39 -11.28
CA LEU A 157 -3.20 -4.88 -10.63
C LEU A 157 -2.62 -3.68 -11.38
N LEU A 158 -2.58 -3.77 -12.71
CA LEU A 158 -2.13 -2.67 -13.56
C LEU A 158 -3.04 -1.44 -13.40
N GLY A 159 -4.35 -1.66 -13.32
CA GLY A 159 -5.35 -0.63 -13.03
C GLY A 159 -5.07 0.08 -11.71
N SER A 160 -4.91 -0.67 -10.60
CA SER A 160 -4.56 -0.07 -9.30
C SER A 160 -3.28 0.74 -9.39
N PHE A 161 -2.24 0.22 -10.05
CA PHE A 161 -0.95 0.89 -10.15
C PHE A 161 -0.98 2.15 -11.03
N ARG A 162 -1.73 2.12 -12.14
CA ARG A 162 -1.72 3.17 -13.17
C ARG A 162 -2.89 4.15 -13.08
N HIS A 163 -4.01 3.76 -12.50
CA HIS A 163 -5.27 4.52 -12.51
C HIS A 163 -5.91 4.65 -11.11
N HIS A 164 -5.34 4.01 -10.08
CA HIS A 164 -5.98 3.78 -8.77
C HIS A 164 -7.37 3.11 -8.89
N ASP A 165 -7.69 2.48 -10.01
CA ASP A 165 -9.01 1.96 -10.36
C ASP A 165 -8.86 0.92 -11.48
N ILE A 166 -9.91 0.21 -11.88
CA ILE A 166 -9.90 -0.61 -13.11
C ILE A 166 -9.45 0.24 -14.30
N ILE A 167 -8.70 -0.37 -15.23
CA ILE A 167 -8.31 0.31 -16.47
C ILE A 167 -9.61 0.78 -17.16
N PRO A 168 -9.70 2.04 -17.63
CA PRO A 168 -10.99 2.58 -18.12
C PRO A 168 -11.64 1.79 -19.26
N TRP A 169 -10.84 1.00 -19.97
CA TRP A 169 -11.27 0.14 -21.07
C TRP A 169 -11.05 -1.36 -20.83
N ASP A 170 -10.81 -1.79 -19.58
CA ASP A 170 -10.88 -3.21 -19.19
C ASP A 170 -12.34 -3.67 -19.07
N ASP A 171 -12.59 -4.95 -19.26
CA ASP A 171 -13.92 -5.56 -19.22
C ASP A 171 -14.12 -6.62 -18.12
N ASP A 172 -13.17 -6.83 -17.22
CA ASP A 172 -13.28 -7.77 -16.10
C ASP A 172 -12.38 -7.39 -14.90
N LEU A 173 -12.31 -8.27 -13.90
CA LEU A 173 -11.37 -8.16 -12.78
C LEU A 173 -10.68 -9.51 -12.53
N ASP A 174 -9.36 -9.45 -12.38
CA ASP A 174 -8.47 -10.58 -12.11
C ASP A 174 -7.99 -10.55 -10.66
N ILE A 175 -8.10 -11.70 -10.01
CA ILE A 175 -7.48 -11.94 -8.71
C ILE A 175 -6.67 -13.23 -8.73
N LEU A 176 -5.62 -13.25 -7.92
CA LEU A 176 -4.71 -14.38 -7.78
C LEU A 176 -4.74 -14.89 -6.34
N VAL A 177 -5.14 -16.14 -6.15
CA VAL A 177 -5.43 -16.75 -4.84
C VAL A 177 -4.51 -17.94 -4.59
N ASP A 178 -4.04 -18.12 -3.35
CA ASP A 178 -3.29 -19.31 -2.96
C ASP A 178 -4.17 -20.55 -3.19
N VAL A 179 -3.68 -21.52 -3.96
CA VAL A 179 -4.45 -22.72 -4.30
C VAL A 179 -4.93 -23.50 -3.07
N SER A 180 -4.23 -23.39 -1.94
CA SER A 180 -4.65 -24.00 -0.67
C SER A 180 -5.96 -23.43 -0.12
N ALA A 181 -6.31 -22.18 -0.45
CA ALA A 181 -7.57 -21.53 -0.05
C ALA A 181 -8.76 -21.96 -0.92
N ARG A 182 -8.50 -22.53 -2.12
CA ARG A 182 -9.51 -22.85 -3.14
C ARG A 182 -10.70 -23.68 -2.62
N PRO A 183 -10.51 -24.78 -1.85
CA PRO A 183 -11.63 -25.61 -1.42
C PRO A 183 -12.62 -24.84 -0.53
N MET A 184 -12.10 -24.04 0.42
CA MET A 184 -12.92 -23.25 1.33
C MET A 184 -13.56 -22.05 0.64
N LEU A 185 -12.84 -21.39 -0.27
CA LEU A 185 -13.38 -20.30 -1.09
C LEU A 185 -14.56 -20.79 -1.95
N ARG A 186 -14.40 -21.91 -2.66
CA ARG A 186 -15.47 -22.51 -3.47
C ARG A 186 -16.69 -22.84 -2.63
N GLU A 187 -16.49 -23.48 -1.48
CA GLU A 187 -17.57 -23.81 -0.55
C GLU A 187 -18.29 -22.54 -0.05
N ARG A 188 -17.52 -21.50 0.31
CA ARG A 188 -18.08 -20.21 0.74
C ARG A 188 -18.93 -19.56 -0.36
N MET A 189 -18.47 -19.61 -1.61
CA MET A 189 -19.19 -19.05 -2.77
C MET A 189 -20.44 -19.85 -3.11
N ARG A 190 -20.42 -21.19 -3.03
CA ARG A 190 -21.60 -22.04 -3.26
C ARG A 190 -22.76 -21.70 -2.33
N ARG A 191 -22.48 -21.29 -1.09
CA ARG A 191 -23.48 -20.89 -0.09
C ARG A 191 -24.15 -19.54 -0.36
N LEU A 192 -23.66 -18.77 -1.34
CA LEU A 192 -24.23 -17.47 -1.71
C LEU A 192 -25.30 -17.55 -2.81
N LYS A 193 -25.65 -18.77 -3.25
CA LYS A 193 -26.79 -19.01 -4.12
C LYS A 193 -28.10 -18.53 -3.46
N PRO A 194 -29.08 -18.05 -4.24
CA PRO A 194 -29.06 -17.93 -5.70
C PRO A 194 -28.42 -16.62 -6.22
N ASN A 195 -28.02 -15.71 -5.34
CA ASN A 195 -27.64 -14.35 -5.73
C ASN A 195 -26.25 -14.26 -6.37
N ILE A 196 -25.32 -15.10 -5.92
CA ILE A 196 -23.96 -15.22 -6.44
C ILE A 196 -23.73 -16.66 -6.86
N LEU A 197 -23.12 -16.83 -8.02
CA LEU A 197 -22.85 -18.09 -8.67
C LEU A 197 -21.35 -18.23 -8.89
N ILE A 198 -20.88 -19.48 -8.89
CA ILE A 198 -19.48 -19.81 -9.18
C ILE A 198 -19.45 -20.90 -10.24
N HIS A 199 -18.64 -20.69 -11.28
CA HIS A 199 -18.18 -21.74 -12.17
C HIS A 199 -16.83 -22.24 -11.66
N GLU A 200 -16.80 -23.50 -11.25
CA GLU A 200 -15.60 -24.17 -10.75
C GLU A 200 -14.83 -24.80 -11.91
N GLY A 201 -13.85 -24.08 -12.46
CA GLY A 201 -13.04 -24.57 -13.59
C GLY A 201 -11.84 -25.41 -13.15
N GLY A 202 -11.03 -25.84 -14.11
CA GLY A 202 -9.78 -26.57 -13.83
C GLY A 202 -8.71 -25.64 -13.23
N GLN A 203 -8.26 -24.66 -14.00
CA GLN A 203 -7.20 -23.73 -13.62
C GLN A 203 -7.70 -22.38 -13.08
N ARG A 204 -8.91 -21.97 -13.47
CA ARG A 204 -9.54 -20.70 -13.04
C ARG A 204 -10.99 -20.94 -12.65
N ASP A 205 -11.49 -20.14 -11.72
CA ASP A 205 -12.92 -20.09 -11.38
C ASP A 205 -13.50 -18.75 -11.83
N LYS A 206 -14.80 -18.71 -12.14
CA LYS A 206 -15.53 -17.47 -12.45
C LYS A 206 -16.60 -17.23 -11.39
N ILE A 207 -16.60 -16.08 -10.75
CA ILE A 207 -17.65 -15.67 -9.80
C ILE A 207 -18.52 -14.62 -10.46
N TYR A 208 -19.83 -14.85 -10.55
CA TYR A 208 -20.77 -13.98 -11.25
C TYR A 208 -22.08 -13.87 -10.50
N ALA A 209 -22.88 -12.86 -10.81
CA ALA A 209 -24.17 -12.65 -10.15
C ALA A 209 -25.25 -13.54 -10.78
N LYS A 210 -26.42 -13.61 -10.13
CA LYS A 210 -27.63 -14.21 -10.73
C LYS A 210 -27.85 -13.71 -12.16
N LEU A 211 -28.35 -14.59 -13.03
CA LEU A 211 -28.54 -14.26 -14.43
C LEU A 211 -29.78 -13.38 -14.65
N ILE A 212 -29.63 -12.39 -15.53
CA ILE A 212 -30.73 -11.60 -16.09
C ILE A 212 -31.25 -12.34 -17.32
N GLU A 213 -32.55 -12.62 -17.34
CA GLU A 213 -33.23 -13.30 -18.45
C GLU A 213 -34.37 -12.41 -18.99
N PRO A 214 -34.48 -12.23 -20.32
CA PRO A 214 -33.57 -12.74 -21.35
C PRO A 214 -32.22 -11.99 -21.34
N SER A 215 -31.15 -12.66 -21.75
CA SER A 215 -29.78 -12.08 -21.73
C SER A 215 -29.61 -10.82 -22.61
N ASN A 216 -30.52 -10.59 -23.56
CA ASN A 216 -30.58 -9.40 -24.41
C ASN A 216 -31.55 -8.31 -23.89
N SER A 217 -32.03 -8.38 -22.65
CA SER A 217 -32.85 -7.31 -22.07
C SER A 217 -32.14 -5.96 -22.12
N SER A 218 -32.85 -4.86 -22.36
CA SER A 218 -32.27 -3.50 -22.30
C SER A 218 -32.16 -2.94 -20.87
N GLU A 219 -32.62 -3.69 -19.86
CA GLU A 219 -32.61 -3.23 -18.46
C GLU A 219 -31.19 -3.19 -17.87
N ASP A 220 -30.80 -2.05 -17.31
CA ASP A 220 -29.50 -1.87 -16.64
C ASP A 220 -29.59 -2.16 -15.13
N ILE A 221 -29.97 -3.39 -14.79
CA ILE A 221 -30.22 -3.83 -13.41
C ILE A 221 -29.09 -4.72 -12.87
N TYR A 222 -29.11 -4.97 -11.56
CA TYR A 222 -28.16 -5.86 -10.90
C TYR A 222 -28.30 -7.31 -11.39
N GLY A 223 -27.21 -7.85 -11.92
CA GLY A 223 -27.10 -9.24 -12.37
C GLY A 223 -26.09 -9.41 -13.50
N SER A 224 -25.72 -10.65 -13.76
CA SER A 224 -24.86 -11.02 -14.89
C SER A 224 -25.72 -11.50 -16.06
N ARG A 225 -25.17 -11.52 -17.27
CA ARG A 225 -25.85 -11.95 -18.49
C ARG A 225 -25.09 -13.08 -19.13
N LYS A 226 -25.81 -14.07 -19.65
CA LYS A 226 -25.21 -15.14 -20.45
C LYS A 226 -24.98 -14.64 -21.88
N LEU A 227 -23.78 -14.11 -22.13
CA LEU A 227 -23.39 -13.47 -23.39
C LEU A 227 -22.42 -14.31 -24.24
N SER A 228 -21.98 -15.45 -23.73
CA SER A 228 -21.09 -16.38 -24.42
C SER A 228 -21.64 -17.81 -24.39
N VAL A 229 -20.95 -18.71 -25.09
CA VAL A 229 -21.27 -20.15 -25.11
C VAL A 229 -20.95 -20.85 -23.79
N TYR A 230 -20.16 -20.21 -22.92
CA TYR A 230 -19.75 -20.78 -21.65
C TYR A 230 -20.89 -20.74 -20.62
N SER A 231 -20.70 -21.47 -19.53
CA SER A 231 -21.75 -21.66 -18.52
C SER A 231 -21.91 -20.50 -17.54
N TRP A 232 -20.94 -19.57 -17.50
CA TRP A 232 -20.95 -18.39 -16.63
C TRP A 232 -21.55 -17.16 -17.33
N GLY A 233 -21.97 -16.17 -16.53
CA GLY A 233 -22.46 -14.89 -17.02
C GLY A 233 -21.45 -13.76 -16.79
N TRP A 234 -21.55 -12.69 -17.58
CA TRP A 234 -20.76 -11.46 -17.45
C TRP A 234 -21.64 -10.29 -16.98
N PRO A 235 -21.20 -9.38 -16.08
CA PRO A 235 -19.87 -9.28 -15.47
C PRO A 235 -19.53 -10.43 -14.53
N PHE A 236 -18.24 -10.74 -14.40
CA PHE A 236 -17.69 -11.74 -13.50
C PHE A 236 -16.38 -11.26 -12.87
N LEU A 237 -15.91 -12.00 -11.86
CA LEU A 237 -14.52 -11.97 -11.40
C LEU A 237 -13.80 -13.24 -11.87
N ASP A 238 -12.61 -13.06 -12.41
CA ASP A 238 -11.69 -14.15 -12.73
C ASP A 238 -10.81 -14.49 -11.53
N VAL A 239 -10.92 -15.74 -11.08
CA VAL A 239 -10.14 -16.27 -9.95
C VAL A 239 -9.07 -17.20 -10.47
N SER A 240 -7.85 -16.68 -10.58
CA SER A 240 -6.65 -17.45 -10.87
C SER A 240 -6.03 -17.97 -9.57
N TYR A 241 -5.27 -19.06 -9.68
CA TYR A 241 -4.65 -19.71 -8.52
C TYR A 241 -3.14 -19.80 -8.68
N PHE A 242 -2.41 -19.69 -7.57
CA PHE A 242 -0.97 -19.98 -7.53
C PHE A 242 -0.64 -21.09 -6.54
N SER A 243 0.39 -21.86 -6.87
CA SER A 243 1.13 -22.67 -5.89
C SER A 243 2.35 -21.91 -5.39
N SER A 244 2.84 -22.25 -4.20
CA SER A 244 4.06 -21.67 -3.65
C SER A 244 5.08 -22.73 -3.26
N ASN A 245 6.35 -22.47 -3.55
CA ASN A 245 7.49 -23.23 -3.05
C ASN A 245 8.32 -22.34 -2.08
N ALA A 246 9.58 -22.72 -1.82
CA ALA A 246 10.45 -22.00 -0.89
C ALA A 246 10.78 -20.57 -1.36
N THR A 247 10.94 -20.34 -2.66
CA THR A 247 11.48 -19.09 -3.22
C THR A 247 10.51 -18.35 -4.13
N HIS A 248 9.53 -19.05 -4.72
CA HIS A 248 8.62 -18.50 -5.73
C HIS A 248 7.15 -18.84 -5.45
N ILE A 249 6.27 -18.06 -6.08
CA ILE A 249 4.90 -18.47 -6.42
C ILE A 249 4.80 -18.71 -7.92
N GLU A 250 3.95 -19.64 -8.31
CA GLU A 250 3.72 -20.01 -9.71
C GLU A 250 2.23 -20.01 -10.00
N GLU A 251 1.81 -19.23 -11.00
CA GLU A 251 0.44 -19.26 -11.48
C GLU A 251 0.15 -20.63 -12.10
N LEU A 252 -0.94 -21.27 -11.69
CA LEU A 252 -1.31 -22.60 -12.18
C LEU A 252 -1.85 -22.57 -13.60
N ALA A 253 -2.41 -21.43 -14.00
CA ALA A 253 -3.03 -21.24 -15.28
C ALA A 253 -2.01 -20.77 -16.33
N TRP A 254 -2.14 -21.30 -17.54
CA TRP A 254 -1.32 -20.87 -18.67
C TRP A 254 -1.95 -19.63 -19.32
N SER A 255 -1.12 -18.62 -19.61
CA SER A 255 -1.58 -17.37 -20.24
C SER A 255 -0.53 -16.81 -21.19
N TYR A 256 -0.97 -16.24 -22.31
CA TYR A 256 -0.10 -15.58 -23.29
C TYR A 256 1.10 -16.44 -23.75
N GLY A 257 0.91 -17.76 -23.87
CA GLY A 257 1.95 -18.67 -24.33
C GLY A 257 3.00 -19.05 -23.27
N ARG A 258 2.78 -18.76 -21.99
CA ARG A 258 3.71 -19.07 -20.91
C ARG A 258 3.05 -19.31 -19.54
N SER A 259 3.84 -19.83 -18.62
CA SER A 259 3.56 -19.82 -17.18
C SER A 259 4.25 -18.63 -16.51
N TYR A 260 3.63 -18.08 -15.46
CA TYR A 260 4.18 -16.97 -14.70
C TYR A 260 4.72 -17.44 -13.34
N SER A 261 5.92 -17.01 -13.00
CA SER A 261 6.61 -17.35 -11.74
C SER A 261 7.22 -16.10 -11.12
N TYR A 262 6.87 -15.82 -9.86
CA TYR A 262 7.27 -14.60 -9.16
C TYR A 262 8.08 -14.95 -7.91
N ALA A 263 9.19 -14.26 -7.70
CA ALA A 263 9.97 -14.39 -6.48
C ALA A 263 9.12 -13.97 -5.27
N LYS A 264 9.11 -14.76 -4.20
CA LYS A 264 8.36 -14.45 -2.98
C LYS A 264 8.79 -13.13 -2.35
N SER A 265 10.04 -12.70 -2.55
CA SER A 265 10.54 -11.40 -2.11
C SER A 265 9.90 -10.20 -2.82
N ASP A 266 9.40 -10.40 -4.04
CA ASP A 266 8.65 -9.39 -4.80
C ASP A 266 7.15 -9.44 -4.51
N VAL A 267 6.64 -10.58 -4.03
CA VAL A 267 5.22 -10.75 -3.72
C VAL A 267 4.91 -10.45 -2.26
N PHE A 268 5.67 -11.00 -1.32
CA PHE A 268 5.36 -10.99 0.11
C PHE A 268 6.32 -10.13 0.95
N PRO A 269 5.85 -9.58 2.09
CA PRO A 269 4.43 -9.56 2.49
C PRO A 269 3.60 -8.69 1.55
N LEU A 270 2.32 -9.04 1.39
CA LEU A 270 1.41 -8.23 0.57
C LEU A 270 1.21 -6.85 1.19
N LEU A 271 0.96 -5.85 0.34
CA LEU A 271 0.72 -4.47 0.74
C LEU A 271 -0.69 -4.03 0.32
N LEU A 272 -1.29 -3.13 1.09
CA LEU A 272 -2.56 -2.50 0.75
C LEU A 272 -2.31 -1.35 -0.24
N ARG A 273 -2.97 -1.41 -1.41
CA ARG A 273 -3.00 -0.33 -2.41
C ARG A 273 -4.43 0.14 -2.68
N PRO A 274 -4.64 1.39 -3.14
CA PRO A 274 -5.95 1.87 -3.54
C PRO A 274 -6.39 1.15 -4.81
N PHE A 275 -7.61 0.65 -4.80
CA PHE A 275 -8.31 0.17 -5.98
C PHE A 275 -9.76 0.62 -5.90
N TYR A 276 -10.04 1.71 -6.61
CA TYR A 276 -11.21 2.55 -6.40
C TYR A 276 -11.37 2.87 -4.91
N LYS A 277 -12.57 2.72 -4.35
CA LYS A 277 -12.90 2.99 -2.96
C LYS A 277 -12.41 1.91 -1.97
N TYR A 278 -11.54 1.00 -2.40
CA TYR A 278 -11.09 -0.13 -1.59
C TYR A 278 -9.58 -0.14 -1.38
N TRP A 279 -9.17 -0.50 -0.17
CA TRP A 279 -7.78 -0.87 0.13
C TRP A 279 -7.63 -2.38 -0.06
N VAL A 280 -6.87 -2.79 -1.07
CA VAL A 280 -6.80 -4.19 -1.50
C VAL A 280 -5.37 -4.74 -1.44
N PRO A 281 -5.20 -6.06 -1.16
CA PRO A 281 -3.89 -6.70 -1.21
C PRO A 281 -3.28 -6.70 -2.61
N THR A 282 -2.01 -6.32 -2.68
CA THR A 282 -1.16 -6.35 -3.89
C THR A 282 0.20 -6.96 -3.56
N PRO A 283 0.96 -7.41 -4.57
CA PRO A 283 2.37 -7.75 -4.38
C PRO A 283 3.16 -6.61 -3.73
N ARG A 284 4.14 -6.99 -2.90
CA ARG A 284 5.09 -6.07 -2.26
C ARG A 284 5.77 -5.14 -3.25
N ASN A 285 6.22 -5.69 -4.38
CA ASN A 285 6.89 -5.00 -5.47
C ASN A 285 5.99 -5.11 -6.70
N THR A 286 4.92 -4.31 -6.69
CA THR A 286 3.91 -4.27 -7.75
C THR A 286 4.57 -3.95 -9.09
N PHE A 287 5.55 -3.04 -9.11
CA PHE A 287 6.26 -2.69 -10.34
C PHE A 287 7.03 -3.88 -10.94
N ALA A 288 7.76 -4.65 -10.12
CA ALA A 288 8.49 -5.83 -10.63
C ALA A 288 7.55 -6.94 -11.13
N VAL A 289 6.43 -7.18 -10.44
CA VAL A 289 5.41 -8.16 -10.88
C VAL A 289 4.80 -7.74 -12.22
N LEU A 290 4.42 -6.46 -12.36
CA LEU A 290 3.84 -5.94 -13.61
C LEU A 290 4.81 -6.03 -14.80
N LEU A 291 6.11 -5.80 -14.58
CA LEU A 291 7.14 -5.90 -15.63
C LEU A 291 7.31 -7.31 -16.21
N GLN A 292 6.89 -8.36 -15.50
CA GLN A 292 6.91 -9.71 -16.08
C GLN A 292 5.76 -9.91 -17.08
N THR A 293 4.63 -9.26 -16.85
CA THR A 293 3.39 -9.44 -17.64
C THR A 293 3.27 -8.43 -18.77
N TYR A 294 3.59 -7.17 -18.50
CA TYR A 294 3.38 -6.05 -19.42
C TYR A 294 4.70 -5.51 -19.97
N PRO A 295 4.71 -5.03 -21.22
CA PRO A 295 5.89 -4.41 -21.78
C PRO A 295 6.23 -3.13 -21.00
N GLY A 296 7.51 -2.94 -20.68
CA GLY A 296 8.02 -1.74 -20.02
C GLY A 296 8.12 -0.53 -20.93
N ASN A 297 7.12 -0.30 -21.78
CA ASN A 297 7.06 0.77 -22.76
C ASN A 297 5.96 1.78 -22.42
N ASP A 298 5.73 2.73 -23.32
CA ASP A 298 4.79 3.84 -23.17
C ASP A 298 3.46 3.62 -23.86
N LEU A 299 3.14 2.37 -24.21
CA LEU A 299 1.96 2.02 -24.98
C LEU A 299 0.84 1.51 -24.08
N CYS A 300 -0.35 2.04 -24.30
CA CYS A 300 -1.60 1.60 -23.72
C CYS A 300 -2.36 0.80 -24.77
N SER A 301 -2.77 -0.42 -24.42
CA SER A 301 -3.43 -1.34 -25.35
C SER A 301 -4.79 -1.76 -24.81
N ALA A 302 -5.79 -1.76 -25.68
CA ALA A 302 -7.02 -2.52 -25.48
C ALA A 302 -6.79 -3.97 -25.95
N SER A 303 -7.20 -4.93 -25.13
CA SER A 303 -7.08 -6.37 -25.44
C SER A 303 -7.77 -6.72 -26.77
N GLY A 304 -7.17 -7.67 -27.50
CA GLY A 304 -7.79 -8.30 -28.65
C GLY A 304 -8.75 -9.44 -28.27
N TYR A 305 -8.98 -9.65 -26.98
CA TYR A 305 -9.91 -10.62 -26.43
C TYR A 305 -11.00 -9.89 -25.63
N SER A 306 -12.25 -10.24 -25.87
CA SER A 306 -13.42 -9.74 -25.16
C SER A 306 -13.83 -10.74 -24.09
N HIS A 307 -13.66 -10.40 -22.82
CA HIS A 307 -14.17 -11.22 -21.71
C HIS A 307 -15.69 -11.15 -21.62
N ILE A 308 -16.31 -10.11 -22.18
CA ILE A 308 -17.76 -9.93 -22.27
C ILE A 308 -18.41 -11.07 -23.07
N PHE A 309 -17.84 -11.39 -24.24
CA PHE A 309 -18.38 -12.36 -25.18
C PHE A 309 -17.54 -13.66 -25.28
N GLU A 310 -16.41 -13.71 -24.57
CA GLU A 310 -15.43 -14.79 -24.56
C GLU A 310 -14.91 -15.14 -25.98
N ASN A 311 -14.62 -14.12 -26.78
CA ASN A 311 -14.17 -14.25 -28.16
C ASN A 311 -13.17 -13.13 -28.57
N GLY A 312 -12.63 -13.23 -29.78
CA GLY A 312 -11.73 -12.21 -30.34
C GLY A 312 -12.46 -10.89 -30.63
N THR A 313 -11.79 -9.78 -30.38
CA THR A 313 -12.28 -8.42 -30.64
C THR A 313 -11.17 -7.53 -31.22
N SER A 314 -11.52 -6.33 -31.68
CA SER A 314 -10.54 -5.39 -32.21
C SER A 314 -9.67 -4.84 -31.08
N SER A 315 -8.36 -5.06 -31.18
CA SER A 315 -7.37 -4.41 -30.33
C SER A 315 -7.05 -3.00 -30.85
N ARG A 316 -6.55 -2.15 -29.96
CA ARG A 316 -5.98 -0.85 -30.33
C ARG A 316 -4.87 -0.50 -29.36
N THR A 317 -3.76 -0.02 -29.90
CA THR A 317 -2.60 0.41 -29.12
C THR A 317 -2.25 1.85 -29.48
N VAL A 318 -2.06 2.69 -28.46
CA VAL A 318 -1.66 4.09 -28.59
C VAL A 318 -0.64 4.43 -27.51
N PRO A 319 0.19 5.46 -27.69
CA PRO A 319 0.95 6.03 -26.58
C PRO A 319 0.02 6.41 -25.41
N CYS A 320 0.32 5.94 -24.20
CA CYS A 320 -0.49 6.21 -23.01
C CYS A 320 -0.70 7.71 -22.76
N LYS A 321 0.28 8.53 -23.13
CA LYS A 321 0.20 10.00 -23.00
C LYS A 321 -0.93 10.61 -23.83
N GLU A 322 -1.30 10.01 -24.97
CA GLU A 322 -2.45 10.48 -25.77
C GLU A 322 -3.78 10.32 -25.03
N LEU A 323 -3.83 9.41 -24.06
CA LEU A 323 -5.01 9.15 -23.25
C LEU A 323 -5.07 10.01 -21.98
N ALA A 324 -3.99 10.74 -21.66
CA ALA A 324 -3.85 11.45 -20.38
C ALA A 324 -4.86 12.58 -20.17
N SER A 325 -5.42 13.16 -21.24
CA SER A 325 -6.47 14.19 -21.14
C SER A 325 -7.84 13.59 -20.81
N ARG A 326 -8.13 12.37 -21.30
CA ARG A 326 -9.41 11.68 -21.12
C ARG A 326 -9.43 10.82 -19.86
N TYR A 327 -8.34 10.12 -19.58
CA TYR A 327 -8.23 9.19 -18.47
C TYR A 327 -7.14 9.61 -17.50
N ALA A 328 -7.39 9.41 -16.21
CA ALA A 328 -6.45 9.77 -15.16
C ALA A 328 -5.34 8.73 -15.03
N PHE A 329 -4.10 9.17 -14.81
CA PHE A 329 -2.92 8.33 -14.60
C PHE A 329 -2.25 8.65 -13.27
N VAL A 330 -1.66 7.65 -12.66
CA VAL A 330 -0.94 7.77 -11.40
C VAL A 330 0.49 8.21 -11.66
N GLU A 331 0.87 9.31 -11.04
CA GLU A 331 2.25 9.75 -10.96
C GLU A 331 2.87 9.29 -9.64
N HIS A 332 3.98 8.55 -9.73
CA HIS A 332 4.74 8.10 -8.58
C HIS A 332 5.90 9.06 -8.29
N ALA A 333 6.08 9.41 -7.02
CA ALA A 333 7.17 10.26 -6.54
C ALA A 333 7.66 9.81 -5.15
N SER A 334 8.89 10.18 -4.80
CA SER A 334 9.39 10.08 -3.44
C SER A 334 8.72 11.14 -2.56
N LEU A 335 8.46 10.83 -1.28
CA LEU A 335 8.00 11.83 -0.31
C LEU A 335 9.11 12.76 0.18
N GLU A 336 10.38 12.40 -0.02
CA GLU A 336 11.55 13.20 0.33
C GLU A 336 12.24 13.68 -0.97
N ASP A 337 12.41 15.00 -1.13
CA ASP A 337 12.95 15.64 -2.35
C ASP A 337 14.45 15.35 -2.58
N ASN A 338 15.18 14.92 -1.54
CA ASN A 338 16.59 14.58 -1.61
C ASN A 338 16.80 13.08 -1.90
N VAL A 339 16.68 12.72 -3.18
CA VAL A 339 17.01 11.37 -3.69
C VAL A 339 18.48 10.99 -3.46
N GLN A 340 19.35 11.97 -3.17
CA GLN A 340 20.81 11.76 -3.15
C GLN A 340 21.38 11.05 -1.90
N ASP A 341 20.63 10.82 -0.82
CA ASP A 341 21.28 10.42 0.45
C ASP A 341 20.59 9.33 1.28
N LYS A 342 19.82 8.43 0.65
CA LYS A 342 19.40 7.19 1.34
C LYS A 342 20.29 6.03 0.94
N ASN A 343 21.27 5.71 1.79
CA ASN A 343 22.14 4.51 1.76
C ASN A 343 21.39 3.15 1.93
N GLY A 344 20.18 2.99 1.38
CA GLY A 344 19.42 1.73 1.46
C GLY A 344 19.10 1.12 0.11
N ARG A 345 18.63 -0.14 0.13
CA ARG A 345 18.37 -0.91 -1.09
C ARG A 345 17.12 -0.38 -1.80
N GLN A 346 17.07 -0.52 -3.12
CA GLN A 346 15.89 -0.16 -3.92
C GLN A 346 14.64 -1.00 -3.57
N ASP A 347 14.86 -2.13 -2.89
CA ASP A 347 13.83 -3.05 -2.42
C ASP A 347 13.36 -2.73 -1.00
N ASP A 348 13.96 -1.76 -0.31
CA ASP A 348 13.51 -1.38 1.01
C ASP A 348 12.17 -0.63 0.90
N LEU A 349 11.24 -0.94 1.82
CA LEU A 349 9.96 -0.23 1.90
C LEU A 349 10.18 1.18 2.40
N ASP A 350 9.55 2.13 1.74
CA ASP A 350 9.58 3.53 2.10
C ASP A 350 8.25 4.21 1.77
N TRP A 351 8.15 5.46 2.20
CA TRP A 351 7.05 6.34 1.91
C TRP A 351 7.12 6.86 0.48
N ALA A 352 6.09 6.53 -0.30
CA ALA A 352 5.87 7.02 -1.65
C ALA A 352 4.68 8.00 -1.67
N ARG A 353 4.72 8.93 -2.62
CA ARG A 353 3.61 9.79 -2.98
C ARG A 353 3.06 9.32 -4.31
N GLU A 354 1.76 9.08 -4.36
CA GLU A 354 1.05 8.78 -5.61
C GLU A 354 0.00 9.86 -5.86
N ARG A 355 0.08 10.53 -7.02
CA ARG A 355 -0.88 11.57 -7.44
C ARG A 355 -1.68 11.05 -8.62
N LEU A 356 -3.01 11.03 -8.51
CA LEU A 356 -3.86 10.72 -9.66
C LEU A 356 -4.06 12.00 -10.48
N VAL A 357 -3.61 11.99 -11.73
CA VAL A 357 -3.54 13.19 -12.59
C VAL A 357 -4.33 12.96 -13.87
N GLN A 358 -5.17 13.91 -14.26
CA GLN A 358 -5.91 13.90 -15.53
C GLN A 358 -5.73 15.26 -16.21
N GLY A 359 -5.23 15.26 -17.46
CA GLY A 359 -4.98 16.48 -18.22
C GLY A 359 -4.04 17.47 -17.52
N GLY A 360 -3.10 16.98 -16.72
CA GLY A 360 -2.18 17.80 -15.92
C GLY A 360 -2.76 18.32 -14.59
N LYS A 361 -4.02 18.03 -14.27
CA LYS A 361 -4.65 18.41 -12.99
C LYS A 361 -4.59 17.24 -12.01
N VAL A 362 -4.16 17.51 -10.79
CA VAL A 362 -4.19 16.52 -9.69
C VAL A 362 -5.63 16.39 -9.19
N ILE A 363 -6.17 15.18 -9.24
CA ILE A 363 -7.51 14.84 -8.71
C ILE A 363 -7.41 14.54 -7.21
N HIS A 364 -6.45 13.70 -6.83
CA HIS A 364 -6.14 13.41 -5.44
C HIS A 364 -4.66 13.01 -5.29
N GLU A 365 -4.19 13.03 -4.05
CA GLU A 365 -2.86 12.58 -3.66
C GLU A 365 -2.97 11.60 -2.48
N LEU A 366 -2.21 10.51 -2.55
CA LEU A 366 -2.15 9.48 -1.52
C LEU A 366 -0.71 9.29 -1.06
N ARG A 367 -0.54 9.06 0.25
CA ARG A 367 0.71 8.58 0.82
C ARG A 367 0.64 7.07 0.93
N MET A 368 1.65 6.43 0.37
CA MET A 368 1.69 4.99 0.15
C MET A 368 2.98 4.41 0.72
N VAL A 369 2.95 3.10 0.98
CA VAL A 369 4.13 2.32 1.33
C VAL A 369 4.46 1.43 0.15
N ALA A 370 5.68 1.55 -0.37
CA ALA A 370 6.14 0.79 -1.52
C ALA A 370 7.68 0.64 -1.48
N PRO A 371 8.26 -0.31 -2.22
CA PRO A 371 9.69 -0.32 -2.49
C PRO A 371 10.13 1.02 -3.11
N ARG A 372 11.29 1.53 -2.69
CA ARG A 372 11.82 2.84 -3.17
C ARG A 372 11.86 2.97 -4.68
N ARG A 373 12.09 1.87 -5.40
CA ARG A 373 12.08 1.85 -6.87
C ARG A 373 10.76 2.30 -7.48
N GLU A 374 9.62 2.04 -6.83
CA GLU A 374 8.30 2.41 -7.35
C GLU A 374 8.09 3.92 -7.37
N SER A 375 8.67 4.64 -6.41
CA SER A 375 8.64 6.11 -6.36
C SER A 375 9.35 6.79 -7.55
N ASN A 376 10.14 6.02 -8.33
CA ASN A 376 10.82 6.51 -9.52
C ASN A 376 10.23 5.93 -10.81
N VAL A 377 9.00 5.42 -10.81
CA VAL A 377 8.35 4.91 -12.03
C VAL A 377 7.71 6.07 -12.82
N ASP A 378 7.87 6.05 -14.14
CA ASP A 378 7.28 7.02 -15.05
C ASP A 378 5.74 6.91 -15.07
N THR A 379 5.05 8.03 -15.19
CA THR A 379 3.58 8.10 -15.18
C THR A 379 2.93 7.35 -16.35
N TYR A 380 3.53 7.43 -17.54
CA TYR A 380 2.94 6.91 -18.78
C TYR A 380 3.70 5.71 -19.32
N ARG A 381 4.82 5.34 -18.68
CA ARG A 381 5.64 4.20 -19.07
C ARG A 381 5.79 3.29 -17.87
N LEU A 382 5.65 1.98 -18.08
CA LEU A 382 6.01 1.01 -17.04
C LEU A 382 7.54 0.86 -16.98
N GLN A 383 8.25 1.94 -16.70
CA GLN A 383 9.71 2.02 -16.64
C GLN A 383 10.15 3.02 -15.57
N ALA A 384 11.33 2.84 -15.00
CA ALA A 384 11.94 3.85 -14.14
C ALA A 384 12.23 5.15 -14.91
N LYS A 385 11.99 6.31 -14.30
CA LYS A 385 12.34 7.63 -14.81
C LYS A 385 13.86 7.69 -15.04
N PRO A 386 14.32 8.32 -16.12
CA PRO A 386 15.73 8.53 -16.36
C PRO A 386 16.35 9.34 -15.21
N LYS A 387 17.55 8.96 -14.76
CA LYS A 387 18.31 9.77 -13.81
C LYS A 387 18.58 11.12 -14.46
N THR A 388 18.07 12.20 -13.88
CA THR A 388 18.40 13.57 -14.30
C THR A 388 19.92 13.74 -14.20
N GLY A 389 20.63 13.85 -15.34
CA GLY A 389 22.07 14.14 -15.36
C GLY A 389 22.98 13.23 -16.19
N ALA A 390 22.48 12.23 -16.92
CA ALA A 390 23.31 11.55 -17.92
C ALA A 390 23.32 12.38 -19.22
N PRO A 391 24.46 12.95 -19.66
CA PRO A 391 24.51 13.64 -20.94
C PRO A 391 24.20 12.62 -22.06
N PHE A 392 23.34 13.03 -22.99
CA PHE A 392 23.19 12.31 -24.26
C PHE A 392 24.57 12.27 -24.93
N GLN A 393 25.18 11.08 -25.00
CA GLN A 393 26.24 10.85 -25.97
C GLN A 393 25.55 10.66 -27.32
N VAL A 394 25.78 11.65 -28.19
CA VAL A 394 25.44 11.61 -29.63
C VAL A 394 26.36 10.63 -30.33
#